data_AF-A0A251XMA1-F1
#
_entry.id   AF-A0A251XMA1-F1
#
_cell.length_a   1.000
_cell.length_b   1.000
_cell.length_c   1.000
_cell.angle_alpha   90.00
_cell.angle_beta   90.00
_cell.angle_gamma   90.00
#
_symmetry.space_group_name_H-M   'P 1'
#
loop_
_entity.id
_entity.type
_entity.pdbx_description
1 polymer ?
#
loop_
_entity_poly.entity_id
_entity_poly.type
_entity_poly.pdbx_seq_one_letter_code
_entity_poly.pdbx_strand_id
1 'polypeptide(L)'
;MHRSRDLVHWEQIGHVLDRPEQIDLSGIDTSDGIWAPTIRHHDGIFYVVSTVARDRRGGVNFVTTALDAAGPWMQPVVLDAEGIDPSLFFDDDGRCWFTACRDAEDPFLRGPAELYIQELDLETLQLTGPLHVLWNGAVAGAWAEAPHIYKRDGVYYLIAAEGGTERNHSVTAARSATVTGPYRTDPRSPLLTHRHLGPEAVFQNVGHADIVETPAGETWALVLATRPLDGAHTLGREVFLVPAEWTDDGLLLAPGFGHVREMERARSACSATPPLPTPLLSSESSSRVQDFRPGGEACGVLFAGKSRPAVPECP
;
A
#
# COMPACT_ATOMS: atom_id res chain seq x y z
N MET A 1 2.42 -10.41 7.01
CA MET A 1 3.28 -9.76 5.99
C MET A 1 3.78 -10.79 5.01
N HIS A 2 3.67 -10.51 3.71
CA HIS A 2 4.26 -11.34 2.66
C HIS A 2 5.28 -10.52 1.87
N ARG A 3 6.29 -11.20 1.33
CA ARG A 3 7.33 -10.60 0.47
C ARG A 3 7.42 -11.36 -0.84
N SER A 4 7.62 -10.62 -1.92
CA SER A 4 7.91 -11.17 -3.24
C SER A 4 9.03 -10.39 -3.92
N ARG A 5 9.75 -11.05 -4.82
CA ARG A 5 10.75 -10.44 -5.71
C ARG A 5 10.29 -10.38 -7.17
N ASP A 6 9.24 -11.10 -7.51
CA ASP A 6 8.76 -11.29 -8.88
C ASP A 6 7.24 -11.12 -9.03
N LEU A 7 6.54 -10.79 -7.94
CA LEU A 7 5.07 -10.69 -7.83
C LEU A 7 4.33 -12.01 -8.13
N VAL A 8 5.05 -13.13 -8.24
CA VAL A 8 4.48 -14.46 -8.49
C VAL A 8 4.64 -15.34 -7.24
N HIS A 9 5.82 -15.36 -6.64
CA HIS A 9 6.12 -16.15 -5.45
C HIS A 9 6.09 -15.24 -4.23
N TRP A 10 5.26 -15.60 -3.25
CA TRP A 10 5.07 -14.84 -2.02
C TRP A 10 5.44 -15.71 -0.81
N GLU A 11 6.33 -15.18 0.02
CA GLU A 11 6.77 -15.79 1.27
C GLU A 11 6.20 -15.00 2.44
N GLN A 12 5.58 -15.66 3.42
CA GLN A 12 5.19 -15.00 4.66
C GLN A 12 6.44 -14.71 5.49
N ILE A 13 6.67 -13.44 5.82
CA ILE A 13 7.89 -13.00 6.51
C ILE A 13 7.68 -12.60 7.99
N GLY A 14 6.42 -12.57 8.45
CA GLY A 14 6.09 -12.22 9.83
C GLY A 14 4.75 -11.52 9.99
N HIS A 15 4.51 -11.01 11.19
CA HIS A 15 3.32 -10.24 11.58
C HIS A 15 3.75 -8.90 12.17
N VAL A 16 3.04 -7.82 11.84
CA VAL A 16 3.34 -6.48 12.38
C VAL A 16 3.01 -6.41 13.87
N LEU A 17 1.87 -6.97 14.24
CA LEU A 17 1.41 -7.12 15.61
C LEU A 17 1.64 -8.58 16.02
N ASP A 18 2.76 -8.82 16.70
CA ASP A 18 3.21 -10.14 17.14
C ASP A 18 3.42 -10.24 18.66
N ARG A 19 3.19 -9.13 19.39
CA ARG A 19 3.30 -9.07 20.85
C ARG A 19 2.03 -8.51 21.51
N PRO A 20 1.57 -9.09 22.64
CA PRO A 20 0.33 -8.67 23.30
C PRO A 20 0.29 -7.18 23.70
N GLU A 21 1.44 -6.59 24.02
CA GLU A 21 1.53 -5.18 24.44
C GLU A 21 1.40 -4.18 23.29
N GLN A 22 1.39 -4.60 22.02
CA GLN A 22 1.27 -3.69 20.89
C GLN A 22 -0.15 -3.14 20.77
N ILE A 23 -1.16 -4.02 20.80
CA ILE A 23 -2.58 -3.67 20.71
C ILE A 23 -3.41 -4.69 21.49
N ASP A 24 -4.27 -4.21 22.38
CA ASP A 24 -5.24 -5.04 23.08
C ASP A 24 -6.47 -5.32 22.19
N LEU A 25 -6.58 -6.56 21.75
CA LEU A 25 -7.70 -7.08 20.97
C LEU A 25 -8.68 -7.90 21.83
N SER A 26 -8.60 -7.81 23.16
CA SER A 26 -9.56 -8.49 24.03
C SER A 26 -10.98 -7.95 23.83
N GLY A 27 -11.95 -8.87 23.88
CA GLY A 27 -13.38 -8.55 23.80
C GLY A 27 -13.89 -8.05 22.44
N ILE A 28 -13.11 -8.19 21.36
CA ILE A 28 -13.59 -7.87 19.99
C ILE A 28 -14.54 -8.95 19.47
N ASP A 29 -15.49 -8.57 18.62
CA ASP A 29 -16.43 -9.50 17.98
C ASP A 29 -15.84 -10.09 16.67
N THR A 30 -16.56 -11.03 16.08
CA THR A 30 -16.24 -11.63 14.78
C THR A 30 -16.20 -10.55 13.70
N SER A 31 -15.10 -10.52 12.93
CA SER A 31 -14.81 -9.52 11.88
C SER A 31 -14.46 -8.11 12.37
N ASP A 32 -14.36 -7.88 13.68
CA ASP A 32 -13.69 -6.72 14.26
C ASP A 32 -12.16 -6.94 14.32
N GLY A 33 -11.44 -6.08 15.03
CA GLY A 33 -9.99 -6.15 15.14
C GLY A 33 -9.30 -5.40 14.01
N ILE A 34 -8.27 -5.98 13.41
CA ILE A 34 -7.45 -5.26 12.42
C ILE A 34 -8.16 -5.22 11.07
N TRP A 35 -8.60 -4.03 10.66
CA TRP A 35 -9.13 -3.76 9.31
C TRP A 35 -8.01 -3.39 8.35
N ALA A 36 -8.32 -2.85 7.17
CA ALA A 36 -7.38 -2.71 6.07
C ALA A 36 -6.08 -2.00 6.50
N PRO A 37 -4.91 -2.67 6.40
CA PRO A 37 -3.64 -2.04 6.66
C PRO A 37 -3.04 -1.49 5.37
N THR A 38 -2.41 -0.32 5.45
CA THR A 38 -1.50 0.20 4.41
C THR A 38 -0.07 0.01 4.88
N ILE A 39 0.80 -0.50 4.01
CA ILE A 39 2.26 -0.42 4.18
C ILE A 39 2.87 0.56 3.17
N ARG A 40 3.81 1.39 3.64
CA ARG A 40 4.66 2.26 2.81
C ARG A 40 6.10 2.16 3.26
N HIS A 41 7.03 2.48 2.36
CA HIS A 41 8.46 2.55 2.66
C HIS A 41 8.99 3.90 2.19
N HIS A 42 9.63 4.64 3.11
CA HIS A 42 10.17 5.96 2.86
C HIS A 42 11.44 6.15 3.69
N ASP A 43 12.51 6.65 3.06
CA ASP A 43 13.80 6.94 3.70
C ASP A 43 14.36 5.81 4.59
N GLY A 44 14.24 4.57 4.12
CA GLY A 44 14.76 3.38 4.81
C GLY A 44 13.89 2.87 5.96
N ILE A 45 12.71 3.44 6.15
CA ILE A 45 11.76 3.08 7.20
C ILE A 45 10.49 2.53 6.55
N PHE A 46 10.00 1.40 7.06
CA PHE A 46 8.67 0.89 6.77
C PHE A 46 7.67 1.50 7.75
N TYR A 47 6.54 1.93 7.22
CA TYR A 47 5.40 2.45 7.97
C TYR A 47 4.21 1.54 7.71
N VAL A 48 3.52 1.13 8.77
CA VAL A 48 2.22 0.45 8.67
C VAL A 48 1.20 1.28 9.42
N VAL A 49 0.12 1.63 8.73
CA VAL A 49 -1.08 2.20 9.33
C VAL A 49 -2.25 1.25 9.20
N SER A 50 -3.12 1.21 10.20
CA SER A 50 -4.32 0.37 10.19
C SER A 50 -5.32 0.87 11.23
N THR A 51 -6.54 0.35 11.17
CA THR A 51 -7.57 0.58 12.17
C THR A 51 -7.84 -0.66 13.00
N VAL A 52 -8.05 -0.48 14.30
CA VAL A 52 -8.70 -1.46 15.19
C VAL A 52 -10.20 -1.16 15.21
N ALA A 53 -10.99 -2.03 14.59
CA ALA A 53 -12.44 -1.97 14.59
C ALA A 53 -13.04 -2.65 15.82
N ARG A 54 -14.17 -2.11 16.28
CA ARG A 54 -15.01 -2.64 17.35
C ARG A 54 -16.48 -2.35 17.03
N ASP A 55 -17.36 -3.27 17.39
CA ASP A 55 -18.80 -3.17 17.14
C ASP A 55 -19.13 -2.95 15.65
N ARG A 56 -18.34 -3.57 14.76
CA ARG A 56 -18.40 -3.43 13.30
C ARG A 56 -18.24 -2.00 12.80
N ARG A 57 -17.45 -1.19 13.52
CA ARG A 57 -17.11 0.20 13.17
C ARG A 57 -15.61 0.43 13.33
N GLY A 58 -15.09 1.40 12.59
CA GLY A 58 -13.76 1.94 12.84
C GLY A 58 -13.63 2.45 14.27
N GLY A 59 -12.56 2.06 14.95
CA GLY A 59 -12.25 2.51 16.29
C GLY A 59 -10.96 3.30 16.30
N VAL A 60 -9.84 2.61 16.54
CA VAL A 60 -8.55 3.25 16.79
C VAL A 60 -7.66 3.13 15.56
N ASN A 61 -7.34 4.25 14.93
CA ASN A 61 -6.29 4.33 13.92
C ASN A 61 -4.91 4.39 14.58
N PHE A 62 -3.93 3.69 14.01
CA PHE A 62 -2.56 3.69 14.52
C PHE A 62 -1.53 3.66 13.40
N VAL A 63 -0.31 4.07 13.73
CA VAL A 63 0.89 3.90 12.91
C VAL A 63 1.96 3.13 13.70
N THR A 64 2.69 2.25 13.03
CA THR A 64 3.92 1.64 13.57
C THR A 64 5.00 1.60 12.49
N THR A 65 6.25 1.53 12.93
CA THR A 65 7.42 1.57 12.05
C THR A 65 8.38 0.41 12.30
N ALA A 66 9.18 0.09 11.29
CA ALA A 66 10.29 -0.84 11.37
C ALA A 66 11.38 -0.51 10.34
N LEU A 67 12.62 -0.88 10.62
CA LEU A 67 13.72 -0.78 9.64
C LEU A 67 13.77 -2.00 8.69
N ASP A 68 13.16 -3.11 9.09
CA ASP A 68 12.98 -4.31 8.29
C ASP A 68 11.49 -4.66 8.29
N ALA A 69 10.91 -4.96 7.13
CA ALA A 69 9.51 -5.37 7.00
C ALA A 69 9.20 -6.70 7.74
N ALA A 70 10.22 -7.50 8.05
CA ALA A 70 10.11 -8.69 8.89
C ALA A 70 10.11 -8.36 10.41
N GLY A 71 10.37 -7.10 10.77
CA GLY A 71 10.43 -6.63 12.15
C GLY A 71 11.86 -6.61 12.74
N PRO A 72 12.01 -6.25 14.02
CA PRO A 72 10.92 -5.99 14.96
C PRO A 72 10.16 -4.70 14.64
N TRP A 73 8.84 -4.75 14.76
CA TRP A 73 7.97 -3.57 14.64
C TRP A 73 7.87 -2.83 15.97
N MET A 74 7.92 -1.51 15.93
CA MET A 74 7.83 -0.64 17.10
C MET A 74 6.44 -0.71 17.75
N GLN A 75 6.33 -0.20 18.97
CA GLN A 75 5.02 -0.02 19.60
C GLN A 75 4.16 0.93 18.75
N PRO A 76 2.92 0.56 18.41
CA PRO A 76 2.02 1.42 17.67
C PRO A 76 1.76 2.75 18.38
N VAL A 77 1.78 3.84 17.62
CA VAL A 77 1.33 5.17 18.04
C VAL A 77 -0.10 5.34 17.58
N VAL A 78 -1.00 5.64 18.52
CA VAL A 78 -2.41 5.93 18.21
C VAL A 78 -2.50 7.31 17.56
N LEU A 79 -3.27 7.37 16.48
CA LEU A 79 -3.55 8.60 15.73
C LEU A 79 -4.90 9.16 16.17
N ASP A 80 -4.97 10.47 16.36
CA ASP A 80 -6.23 11.20 16.57
C ASP A 80 -6.97 11.37 15.24
N ALA A 81 -7.45 10.25 14.69
CA ALA A 81 -8.09 10.15 13.39
C ALA A 81 -9.37 9.32 13.46
N GLU A 82 -10.41 9.80 12.79
CA GLU A 82 -11.71 9.14 12.69
C GLU A 82 -11.74 8.13 11.53
N GLY A 83 -12.64 7.16 11.62
CA GLY A 83 -12.95 6.28 10.50
C GLY A 83 -11.95 5.15 10.29
N ILE A 84 -11.82 4.69 9.04
CA ILE A 84 -11.13 3.45 8.66
C ILE A 84 -10.24 3.63 7.44
N ASP A 85 -9.57 2.53 7.07
CA ASP A 85 -8.74 2.39 5.89
C ASP A 85 -7.65 3.48 5.77
N PRO A 86 -6.85 3.68 6.83
CA PRO A 86 -5.82 4.68 6.80
C PRO A 86 -4.76 4.35 5.75
N SER A 87 -4.23 5.39 5.11
CA SER A 87 -3.09 5.30 4.20
C SER A 87 -2.11 6.43 4.41
N LEU A 88 -0.92 6.28 3.86
CA LEU A 88 0.14 7.29 3.88
C LEU A 88 0.59 7.60 2.46
N PHE A 89 0.86 8.89 2.22
CA PHE A 89 1.44 9.41 1.00
C PHE A 89 2.60 10.35 1.34
N PHE A 90 3.78 10.05 0.83
CA PHE A 90 4.98 10.86 1.00
C PHE A 90 5.15 11.73 -0.25
N ASP A 91 5.13 13.05 -0.09
CA ASP A 91 5.22 13.99 -1.20
C ASP A 91 6.68 14.44 -1.44
N ASP A 92 6.94 15.01 -2.62
CA ASP A 92 8.26 15.45 -3.05
C ASP A 92 8.81 16.64 -2.23
N ASP A 93 7.95 17.33 -1.49
CA ASP A 93 8.33 18.41 -0.58
C ASP A 93 8.79 17.92 0.81
N GLY A 94 8.83 16.60 1.00
CA GLY A 94 9.25 15.95 2.25
C GLY A 94 8.14 15.79 3.28
N ARG A 95 6.91 16.24 2.98
CA ARG A 95 5.77 16.09 3.88
C ARG A 95 5.14 14.71 3.73
N CYS A 96 4.57 14.21 4.83
CA CYS A 96 3.79 12.99 4.85
C CYS A 96 2.32 13.32 5.07
N TRP A 97 1.46 12.69 4.29
CA TRP A 97 0.02 12.87 4.35
C TRP A 97 -0.66 11.59 4.76
N PHE A 98 -1.49 11.66 5.78
CA PHE A 98 -2.41 10.63 6.20
C PHE A 98 -3.76 10.81 5.50
N THR A 99 -4.30 9.74 4.93
CA THR A 99 -5.65 9.68 4.39
C THR A 99 -6.46 8.60 5.09
N ALA A 100 -7.77 8.79 5.21
CA ALA A 100 -8.72 7.79 5.69
C ALA A 100 -10.14 8.11 5.19
N CYS A 101 -11.08 7.20 5.43
CA CYS A 101 -12.50 7.45 5.16
C CYS A 101 -13.33 7.42 6.44
N ARG A 102 -14.35 8.29 6.51
CA ARG A 102 -15.31 8.36 7.63
C ARG A 102 -16.73 8.58 7.10
N ASP A 103 -17.71 8.45 7.98
CA ASP A 103 -19.10 8.84 7.70
C ASP A 103 -19.11 10.32 7.27
N ALA A 104 -19.79 10.63 6.16
CA ALA A 104 -19.88 12.00 5.67
C ALA A 104 -20.67 12.88 6.65
N GLU A 105 -20.23 14.12 6.88
CA GLU A 105 -20.95 15.08 7.72
C GLU A 105 -22.32 15.44 7.12
N ASP A 106 -22.39 15.54 5.79
CA ASP A 106 -23.65 15.66 5.04
C ASP A 106 -23.92 14.34 4.28
N PRO A 107 -24.81 13.48 4.79
CA PRO A 107 -25.12 12.19 4.16
C PRO A 107 -25.87 12.35 2.82
N PHE A 108 -26.29 13.58 2.46
CA PHE A 108 -26.93 13.89 1.18
C PHE A 108 -25.92 14.36 0.12
N LEU A 109 -24.66 14.62 0.47
CA LEU A 109 -23.58 14.88 -0.47
C LEU A 109 -23.11 13.58 -1.15
N ARG A 110 -23.84 13.16 -2.19
CA ARG A 110 -23.47 12.07 -3.14
C ARG A 110 -23.02 10.72 -2.51
N GLY A 111 -23.07 10.50 -1.21
CA GLY A 111 -22.65 9.25 -0.60
C GLY A 111 -22.65 9.31 0.93
N PRO A 112 -22.70 8.15 1.61
CA PRO A 112 -22.69 8.06 3.07
C PRO A 112 -21.30 8.30 3.71
N ALA A 113 -20.24 8.39 2.91
CA ALA A 113 -18.86 8.50 3.38
C ALA A 113 -18.09 9.61 2.66
N GLU A 114 -17.02 10.08 3.31
CA GLU A 114 -16.06 11.03 2.75
C GLU A 114 -14.62 10.57 2.98
N LEU A 115 -13.77 10.84 1.99
CA LEU A 115 -12.33 10.62 2.05
C LEU A 115 -11.68 11.93 2.48
N TYR A 116 -10.81 11.89 3.47
CA TYR A 116 -10.13 13.07 3.99
C TYR A 116 -8.62 12.87 4.05
N ILE A 117 -7.91 13.98 4.23
CA ILE A 117 -6.45 14.04 4.39
C ILE A 117 -6.06 14.98 5.52
N GLN A 118 -4.96 14.65 6.20
CA GLN A 118 -4.29 15.50 7.17
C GLN A 118 -2.79 15.23 7.14
N GLU A 119 -1.96 16.21 7.52
CA GLU A 119 -0.51 16.01 7.58
C GLU A 119 -0.13 15.11 8.76
N LEU A 120 0.81 14.20 8.55
CA LEU A 120 1.45 13.40 9.59
C LEU A 120 2.87 13.93 9.80
N ASP A 121 3.16 14.40 11.01
CA ASP A 121 4.52 14.76 11.41
C ASP A 121 5.37 13.49 11.59
N LEU A 122 6.45 13.36 10.82
CA LEU A 122 7.26 12.14 10.79
C LEU A 122 8.15 11.96 12.02
N GLU A 123 8.42 13.02 12.79
CA GLU A 123 9.24 12.94 14.00
C GLU A 123 8.42 12.45 15.20
N THR A 124 7.20 12.97 15.32
CA THR A 124 6.29 12.70 16.45
C THR A 124 5.27 11.61 16.17
N LEU A 125 5.04 11.28 14.89
CA LEU A 125 3.99 10.39 14.41
C LEU A 125 2.59 10.85 14.85
N GLN A 126 2.37 12.16 14.84
CA GLN A 126 1.09 12.79 15.18
C GLN A 126 0.49 13.51 13.98
N LEU A 127 -0.84 13.53 13.91
CA LEU A 127 -1.55 14.33 12.92
C LEU A 127 -1.47 15.81 13.28
N THR A 128 -1.19 16.64 12.29
CA THR A 128 -0.99 18.09 12.46
C THR A 128 -1.69 18.88 11.37
N GLY A 129 -1.84 20.19 11.59
CA GLY A 129 -2.46 21.08 10.61
C GLY A 129 -3.95 20.80 10.38
N PRO A 130 -4.53 21.47 9.37
CA PRO A 130 -5.95 21.34 9.05
C PRO A 130 -6.28 20.01 8.36
N LEU A 131 -7.45 19.45 8.69
CA LEU A 131 -8.08 18.37 7.94
C LEU A 131 -8.73 18.93 6.67
N HIS A 132 -8.59 18.20 5.56
CA HIS A 132 -9.25 18.53 4.29
C HIS A 132 -10.09 17.35 3.81
N VAL A 133 -11.37 17.60 3.53
CA VAL A 133 -12.21 16.64 2.81
C VAL A 133 -11.82 16.66 1.34
N LEU A 134 -11.44 15.49 0.82
CA LEU A 134 -10.95 15.33 -0.55
C LEU A 134 -12.07 15.06 -1.55
N TRP A 135 -12.91 14.08 -1.23
CA TRP A 135 -13.82 13.46 -2.19
C TRP A 135 -14.88 12.58 -1.52
N ASN A 136 -16.08 12.50 -2.11
CA ASN A 136 -17.21 11.68 -1.62
C ASN A 136 -17.49 10.45 -2.50
N GLY A 137 -16.54 10.06 -3.36
CA GLY A 137 -16.69 8.95 -4.30
C GLY A 137 -17.21 9.36 -5.69
N ALA A 138 -17.13 8.42 -6.63
CA ALA A 138 -17.56 8.59 -8.01
C ALA A 138 -19.04 8.26 -8.19
N VAL A 139 -19.53 7.28 -7.42
CA VAL A 139 -20.87 6.71 -7.59
C VAL A 139 -21.80 7.24 -6.52
N ALA A 140 -22.84 7.95 -6.94
CA ALA A 140 -23.81 8.53 -6.01
C ALA A 140 -24.45 7.46 -5.10
N GLY A 141 -24.37 7.65 -3.79
CA GLY A 141 -24.94 6.75 -2.78
C GLY A 141 -24.06 5.52 -2.47
N ALA A 142 -22.90 5.36 -3.09
CA ALA A 142 -21.96 4.31 -2.76
C ALA A 142 -21.05 4.73 -1.60
N TRP A 143 -20.70 3.77 -0.74
CA TRP A 143 -19.70 3.97 0.29
C TRP A 143 -18.31 4.04 -0.34
N ALA A 144 -17.59 5.14 -0.16
CA ALA A 144 -16.22 5.33 -0.60
C ALA A 144 -15.23 5.06 0.55
N GLU A 145 -14.21 4.25 0.29
CA GLU A 145 -13.20 3.81 1.27
C GLU A 145 -11.82 3.60 0.61
N ALA A 146 -10.83 3.09 1.34
CA ALA A 146 -9.47 2.81 0.84
C ALA A 146 -8.78 3.94 0.06
N PRO A 147 -8.66 5.18 0.60
CA PRO A 147 -8.07 6.32 -0.10
C PRO A 147 -6.55 6.22 -0.22
N HIS A 148 -6.03 5.93 -1.42
CA HIS A 148 -4.61 5.92 -1.74
C HIS A 148 -4.24 7.03 -2.73
N ILE A 149 -3.27 7.87 -2.36
CA ILE A 149 -2.77 8.96 -3.22
C ILE A 149 -1.50 8.54 -3.96
N TYR A 150 -1.44 8.88 -5.24
CA TYR A 150 -0.27 8.75 -6.12
C TYR A 150 -0.01 10.07 -6.82
N LYS A 151 1.25 10.43 -7.01
CA LYS A 151 1.64 11.62 -7.77
C LYS A 151 2.32 11.23 -9.08
N ARG A 152 1.86 11.81 -10.19
CA ARG A 152 2.43 11.63 -11.54
C ARG A 152 2.39 12.96 -12.27
N ASP A 153 3.52 13.40 -12.81
CA ASP A 153 3.61 14.60 -13.65
C ASP A 153 2.95 15.85 -13.05
N GLY A 154 3.10 16.03 -11.73
CA GLY A 154 2.53 17.15 -10.98
C GLY A 154 1.02 17.03 -10.70
N VAL A 155 0.39 15.89 -10.99
CA VAL A 155 -1.00 15.59 -10.72
C VAL A 155 -1.12 14.56 -9.60
N TYR A 156 -2.03 14.79 -8.67
CA TYR A 156 -2.36 13.85 -7.60
C TYR A 156 -3.57 13.02 -8.01
N TYR A 157 -3.43 11.71 -7.99
CA TYR A 157 -4.46 10.73 -8.25
C TYR A 157 -4.87 10.07 -6.94
N LEU A 158 -6.16 10.17 -6.60
CA LEU A 158 -6.78 9.50 -5.47
C LEU A 158 -7.48 8.25 -6.00
N ILE A 159 -6.94 7.08 -5.68
CA ILE A 159 -7.55 5.77 -5.95
C ILE A 159 -8.32 5.36 -4.70
N ALA A 160 -9.55 4.89 -4.87
CA ALA A 160 -10.43 4.50 -3.78
C ALA A 160 -11.19 3.21 -4.11
N ALA A 161 -11.78 2.59 -3.11
CA ALA A 161 -12.78 1.54 -3.27
C ALA A 161 -14.20 2.13 -3.12
N GLU A 162 -15.15 1.61 -3.88
CA GLU A 162 -16.56 1.96 -3.73
C GLU A 162 -17.50 0.76 -3.84
N GLY A 163 -18.68 0.91 -3.23
CA GLY A 163 -19.82 -0.03 -3.39
C GLY A 163 -19.91 -1.11 -2.32
N GLY A 164 -19.01 -1.06 -1.31
CA GLY A 164 -18.84 -2.07 -0.28
C GLY A 164 -18.15 -3.32 -0.80
N THR A 165 -17.57 -4.12 0.10
CA THR A 165 -16.70 -5.27 -0.22
C THR A 165 -17.44 -6.52 -0.77
N GLU A 166 -18.66 -6.34 -1.27
CA GLU A 166 -19.54 -7.38 -1.82
C GLU A 166 -19.73 -7.23 -3.34
N ARG A 167 -20.83 -7.72 -3.91
CA ARG A 167 -21.04 -7.78 -5.38
C ARG A 167 -20.85 -6.44 -6.12
N ASN A 168 -21.05 -5.31 -5.45
CA ASN A 168 -20.92 -3.98 -6.03
C ASN A 168 -19.52 -3.38 -5.92
N HIS A 169 -18.57 -4.11 -5.31
CA HIS A 169 -17.23 -3.63 -5.07
C HIS A 169 -16.55 -3.18 -6.37
N SER A 170 -15.78 -2.11 -6.25
CA SER A 170 -15.16 -1.45 -7.38
C SER A 170 -13.94 -0.64 -6.96
N VAL A 171 -13.08 -0.36 -7.93
CA VAL A 171 -11.98 0.61 -7.82
C VAL A 171 -12.38 1.86 -8.58
N THR A 172 -12.29 3.03 -7.94
CA THR A 172 -12.61 4.32 -8.56
C THR A 172 -11.47 5.29 -8.37
N ALA A 173 -11.50 6.38 -9.12
CA ALA A 173 -10.44 7.37 -9.08
C ALA A 173 -10.96 8.80 -9.19
N ALA A 174 -10.19 9.71 -8.62
CA ALA A 174 -10.29 11.14 -8.83
C ALA A 174 -8.89 11.76 -8.94
N ARG A 175 -8.79 12.99 -9.45
CA ARG A 175 -7.51 13.70 -9.57
C ARG A 175 -7.59 15.16 -9.19
N SER A 176 -6.48 15.70 -8.71
CA SER A 176 -6.32 17.13 -8.38
C SER A 176 -4.93 17.64 -8.75
N ALA A 177 -4.80 18.96 -8.89
CA ALA A 177 -3.51 19.64 -9.04
C ALA A 177 -2.84 19.90 -7.68
N THR A 178 -3.58 19.74 -6.59
CA THR A 178 -3.14 19.98 -5.21
C THR A 178 -3.49 18.78 -4.34
N VAL A 179 -2.57 18.35 -3.49
CA VAL A 179 -2.74 17.15 -2.66
C VAL A 179 -3.98 17.21 -1.76
N THR A 180 -4.35 18.42 -1.30
CA THR A 180 -5.52 18.70 -0.47
C THR A 180 -6.81 18.95 -1.27
N GLY A 181 -6.78 18.74 -2.59
CA GLY A 181 -7.93 18.87 -3.46
C GLY A 181 -8.25 20.33 -3.86
N PRO A 182 -9.43 20.56 -4.45
CA PRO A 182 -10.52 19.59 -4.64
C PRO A 182 -10.18 18.50 -5.66
N TYR A 183 -10.63 17.28 -5.41
CA TYR A 183 -10.48 16.17 -6.35
C TYR A 183 -11.67 16.12 -7.31
N ARG A 184 -11.37 15.92 -8.60
CA ARG A 184 -12.37 15.72 -9.66
C ARG A 184 -12.40 14.25 -10.03
N THR A 185 -13.58 13.63 -9.93
CA THR A 185 -13.84 12.25 -10.35
C THR A 185 -13.30 12.00 -11.76
N ASP A 186 -12.57 10.90 -11.91
CA ASP A 186 -12.24 10.36 -13.23
C ASP A 186 -13.54 9.89 -13.89
N PRO A 187 -13.94 10.47 -15.05
CA PRO A 187 -15.19 10.12 -15.72
C PRO A 187 -15.26 8.65 -16.17
N ARG A 188 -14.12 7.94 -16.17
CA ARG A 188 -14.02 6.51 -16.47
C ARG A 188 -14.34 5.62 -15.25
N SER A 189 -14.53 6.21 -14.06
CA SER A 189 -14.85 5.45 -12.85
C SER A 189 -16.21 4.72 -12.96
N PRO A 190 -16.32 3.47 -12.46
CA PRO A 190 -15.25 2.69 -11.85
C PRO A 190 -14.22 2.17 -12.85
N LEU A 191 -12.94 2.22 -12.47
CA LEU A 191 -11.81 1.74 -13.26
C LEU A 191 -11.74 0.21 -13.32
N LEU A 192 -12.25 -0.49 -12.30
CA LEU A 192 -12.34 -1.94 -12.25
C LEU A 192 -13.53 -2.36 -11.39
N THR A 193 -14.38 -3.26 -11.89
CA THR A 193 -15.44 -3.90 -11.12
C THR A 193 -15.92 -5.16 -11.83
N HIS A 194 -16.31 -6.18 -11.07
CA HIS A 194 -16.92 -7.41 -11.61
C HIS A 194 -18.45 -7.44 -11.47
N ARG A 195 -19.07 -6.37 -10.93
CA ARG A 195 -20.52 -6.33 -10.64
C ARG A 195 -21.42 -6.61 -11.84
N HIS A 196 -20.92 -6.40 -13.06
CA HIS A 196 -21.64 -6.58 -14.31
C HIS A 196 -21.41 -7.94 -14.99
N LEU A 197 -20.47 -8.77 -14.49
CA LEU A 197 -20.17 -10.08 -15.06
C LEU A 197 -21.18 -11.17 -14.65
N GLY A 198 -22.00 -10.89 -13.63
CA GLY A 198 -23.01 -11.81 -13.14
C GLY A 198 -22.47 -12.84 -12.13
N PRO A 199 -23.36 -13.65 -11.55
CA PRO A 199 -23.02 -14.57 -10.45
C PRO A 199 -22.17 -15.77 -10.88
N GLU A 200 -22.04 -16.03 -12.18
CA GLU A 200 -21.22 -17.11 -12.73
C GLU A 200 -19.75 -16.70 -12.94
N ALA A 201 -19.39 -15.44 -12.66
CA ALA A 201 -18.01 -15.00 -12.72
C ALA A 201 -17.17 -15.73 -11.67
N VAL A 202 -16.04 -16.29 -12.10
CA VAL A 202 -15.09 -17.03 -11.24
C VAL A 202 -14.58 -16.15 -10.11
N PHE A 203 -14.26 -14.90 -10.43
CA PHE A 203 -13.85 -13.88 -9.46
C PHE A 203 -14.98 -12.88 -9.26
N GLN A 204 -15.31 -12.60 -8.01
CA GLN A 204 -16.35 -11.65 -7.62
C GLN A 204 -15.81 -10.65 -6.59
N ASN A 205 -16.61 -9.64 -6.26
CA ASN A 205 -16.30 -8.67 -5.20
C ASN A 205 -14.95 -7.95 -5.39
N VAL A 206 -14.53 -7.72 -6.64
CA VAL A 206 -13.23 -7.09 -6.98
C VAL A 206 -13.18 -5.63 -6.60
N GLY A 207 -12.20 -5.22 -5.80
CA GLY A 207 -11.99 -3.82 -5.40
C GLY A 207 -10.83 -3.64 -4.42
N HIS A 208 -10.80 -2.51 -3.71
CA HIS A 208 -9.81 -2.20 -2.67
C HIS A 208 -8.36 -2.38 -3.14
N ALA A 209 -7.98 -1.56 -4.11
CA ALA A 209 -6.73 -1.72 -4.86
C ALA A 209 -5.58 -0.87 -4.32
N ASP A 210 -4.37 -1.42 -4.29
CA ASP A 210 -3.12 -0.70 -4.07
C ASP A 210 -2.20 -0.91 -5.29
N ILE A 211 -1.45 0.13 -5.70
CA ILE A 211 -0.68 0.15 -6.95
C ILE A 211 0.81 0.07 -6.64
N VAL A 212 1.51 -0.80 -7.35
CA VAL A 212 2.96 -0.98 -7.23
C VAL A 212 3.64 -0.83 -8.59
N GLU A 213 4.77 -0.14 -8.59
CA GLU A 213 5.66 -0.08 -9.74
C GLU A 213 6.93 -0.86 -9.48
N THR A 214 7.31 -1.68 -10.45
CA THR A 214 8.52 -2.48 -10.37
C THR A 214 9.73 -1.67 -10.82
N PRO A 215 10.96 -2.04 -10.39
CA PRO A 215 12.19 -1.45 -10.94
C PRO A 215 12.35 -1.62 -12.45
N ALA A 216 11.63 -2.57 -13.06
CA ALA A 216 11.61 -2.78 -14.51
C ALA A 216 10.64 -1.83 -15.25
N GLY A 217 9.92 -0.95 -14.53
CA GLY A 217 8.96 -0.01 -15.11
C GLY A 217 7.56 -0.60 -15.35
N GLU A 218 7.31 -1.84 -14.93
CA GLU A 218 5.96 -2.42 -14.98
C GLU A 218 5.08 -1.84 -13.86
N THR A 219 3.82 -1.54 -14.15
CA THR A 219 2.81 -1.13 -13.16
C THR A 219 1.83 -2.28 -12.91
N TRP A 220 1.55 -2.55 -11.65
CA TRP A 220 0.60 -3.58 -11.23
C TRP A 220 -0.31 -3.04 -10.14
N ALA A 221 -1.54 -3.54 -10.09
CA ALA A 221 -2.44 -3.36 -8.97
C ALA A 221 -2.56 -4.67 -8.18
N LEU A 222 -2.56 -4.59 -6.86
CA LEU A 222 -3.06 -5.65 -5.99
C LEU A 222 -4.49 -5.30 -5.63
N VAL A 223 -5.41 -6.25 -5.81
CA VAL A 223 -6.83 -6.08 -5.49
C VAL A 223 -7.31 -7.23 -4.63
N LEU A 224 -8.35 -7.03 -3.84
CA LEU A 224 -9.06 -8.17 -3.26
C LEU A 224 -10.12 -8.69 -4.24
N ALA A 225 -10.39 -9.99 -4.19
CA ALA A 225 -11.57 -10.60 -4.81
C ALA A 225 -11.99 -11.85 -4.03
N THR A 226 -13.17 -12.38 -4.33
CA THR A 226 -13.65 -13.66 -3.80
C THR A 226 -13.78 -14.69 -4.92
N ARG A 227 -13.69 -15.99 -4.56
CA ARG A 227 -14.00 -17.13 -5.44
C ARG A 227 -15.15 -17.95 -4.86
N PRO A 228 -16.41 -17.58 -5.14
CA PRO A 228 -17.55 -18.34 -4.62
C PRO A 228 -17.61 -19.74 -5.23
N LEU A 229 -17.93 -20.72 -4.38
CA LEU A 229 -18.31 -22.08 -4.76
C LEU A 229 -19.74 -22.30 -4.27
N ASP A 230 -20.65 -22.68 -5.17
CA ASP A 230 -22.08 -22.88 -4.87
C ASP A 230 -22.73 -21.68 -4.14
N GLY A 231 -22.34 -20.46 -4.52
CA GLY A 231 -22.86 -19.21 -3.96
C GLY A 231 -22.24 -18.78 -2.61
N ALA A 232 -21.27 -19.52 -2.08
CA ALA A 232 -20.55 -19.17 -0.84
C ALA A 232 -19.04 -19.00 -1.09
N HIS A 233 -18.41 -17.99 -0.50
CA HIS A 233 -16.95 -17.77 -0.59
C HIS A 233 -16.25 -18.28 0.69
N THR A 234 -15.91 -19.57 0.72
CA THR A 234 -15.32 -20.23 1.91
C THR A 234 -13.88 -19.80 2.23
N LEU A 235 -13.15 -19.31 1.23
CA LEU A 235 -11.79 -18.77 1.40
C LEU A 235 -11.78 -17.31 1.85
N GLY A 236 -12.94 -16.66 1.95
CA GLY A 236 -13.02 -15.23 2.20
C GLY A 236 -12.54 -14.41 1.01
N ARG A 237 -11.93 -13.26 1.31
CA ARG A 237 -11.35 -12.33 0.33
C ARG A 237 -9.87 -12.66 0.16
N GLU A 238 -9.45 -12.87 -1.07
CA GLU A 238 -8.09 -13.24 -1.47
C GLU A 238 -7.44 -12.08 -2.23
N VAL A 239 -6.12 -12.06 -2.34
CA VAL A 239 -5.37 -11.01 -3.06
C VAL A 239 -5.03 -11.47 -4.47
N PHE A 240 -5.32 -10.63 -5.46
CA PHE A 240 -5.04 -10.86 -6.87
C PHE A 240 -4.14 -9.76 -7.42
N LEU A 241 -3.26 -10.13 -8.34
CA LEU A 241 -2.46 -9.19 -9.10
C LEU A 241 -3.19 -8.85 -10.40
N VAL A 242 -3.20 -7.58 -10.81
CA VAL A 242 -3.86 -7.08 -12.02
C VAL A 242 -2.89 -6.18 -12.79
N PRO A 243 -2.67 -6.38 -14.10
CA PRO A 243 -1.83 -5.49 -14.88
C PRO A 243 -2.43 -4.09 -14.92
N ALA A 244 -1.59 -3.08 -14.82
CA ALA A 244 -2.00 -1.68 -14.82
C ALA A 244 -1.08 -0.83 -15.70
N GLU A 245 -1.56 0.33 -16.12
CA GLU A 245 -0.80 1.28 -16.92
C GLU A 245 -1.19 2.71 -16.54
N TRP A 246 -0.20 3.59 -16.37
CA TRP A 246 -0.44 5.03 -16.31
C TRP A 246 -0.48 5.59 -17.73
N THR A 247 -1.64 6.14 -18.11
CA THR A 247 -1.87 6.77 -19.41
C THR A 247 -2.07 8.28 -19.22
N ASP A 248 -2.11 9.05 -20.31
CA ASP A 248 -2.44 10.48 -20.27
C ASP A 248 -3.81 10.75 -19.61
N ASP A 249 -4.73 9.79 -19.71
CA ASP A 249 -6.05 9.89 -19.10
C ASP A 249 -6.06 9.50 -17.60
N GLY A 250 -4.98 8.88 -17.10
CA GLY A 250 -4.83 8.38 -15.74
C GLY A 250 -4.58 6.87 -15.69
N LEU A 251 -4.80 6.28 -14.52
CA LEU A 251 -4.63 4.84 -14.30
C LEU A 251 -5.62 4.04 -15.16
N LEU A 252 -5.10 3.01 -15.83
CA LEU A 252 -5.86 2.00 -16.55
C LEU A 252 -5.61 0.64 -15.88
N LEU A 253 -6.67 -0.07 -15.51
CA LEU A 253 -6.61 -1.39 -14.89
C LEU A 253 -7.04 -2.47 -15.88
N ALA A 254 -6.34 -3.61 -15.88
CA ALA A 254 -6.58 -4.74 -16.77
C ALA A 254 -6.64 -4.34 -18.28
N PRO A 255 -5.63 -3.65 -18.82
CA PRO A 255 -5.65 -3.15 -20.21
C PRO A 255 -5.97 -4.27 -21.21
N GLY A 256 -6.94 -4.02 -22.09
CA GLY A 256 -7.42 -4.97 -23.11
C GLY A 256 -8.40 -6.04 -22.63
N PHE A 257 -8.51 -6.29 -21.32
CA PHE A 257 -9.38 -7.33 -20.75
C PHE A 257 -10.51 -6.75 -19.89
N GLY A 258 -10.24 -5.71 -19.10
CA GLY A 258 -11.21 -5.04 -18.22
C GLY A 258 -11.68 -5.86 -17.01
N HIS A 259 -11.03 -6.99 -16.70
CA HIS A 259 -11.37 -7.85 -15.57
C HIS A 259 -10.13 -8.60 -15.05
N VAL A 260 -10.20 -9.05 -13.79
CA VAL A 260 -9.18 -9.91 -13.17
C VAL A 260 -9.19 -11.28 -13.83
N ARG A 261 -8.03 -11.78 -14.27
CA ARG A 261 -7.88 -13.09 -14.90
C ARG A 261 -7.27 -14.10 -13.93
N GLU A 262 -7.44 -15.39 -14.24
CA GLU A 262 -6.89 -16.47 -13.40
C GLU A 262 -5.35 -16.49 -13.36
N MET A 263 -4.72 -15.94 -14.39
CA MET A 263 -3.27 -15.89 -14.51
C MET A 263 -2.85 -14.64 -15.28
N GLU A 264 -2.20 -13.71 -14.57
CA GLU A 264 -1.72 -12.45 -15.14
C GLU A 264 -0.21 -12.45 -15.38
N ARG A 265 0.54 -13.15 -14.52
CA ARG A 265 2.00 -13.22 -14.61
C ARG A 265 2.45 -14.67 -14.64
N ALA A 266 3.16 -15.05 -15.70
CA ALA A 266 3.78 -16.36 -15.77
C ALA A 266 4.95 -16.45 -14.79
N ARG A 267 5.18 -17.65 -14.26
CA ARG A 267 6.43 -17.95 -13.55
C ARG A 267 7.57 -17.66 -14.51
N SER A 268 8.42 -16.69 -14.16
CA SER A 268 9.70 -16.57 -14.85
C SER A 268 10.45 -17.88 -14.63
N ALA A 269 10.92 -18.52 -15.69
CA ALA A 269 11.82 -19.66 -15.55
C ALA A 269 13.09 -19.09 -14.88
N CYS A 270 13.28 -19.36 -13.59
CA CYS A 270 14.37 -18.85 -12.77
C CYS A 270 15.64 -18.57 -13.58
N SER A 271 16.10 -17.31 -13.57
CA SER A 271 17.51 -17.03 -13.82
C SER A 271 18.30 -17.87 -12.82
N ALA A 272 19.09 -18.81 -13.32
CA ALA A 272 19.90 -19.70 -12.51
C ALA A 272 20.67 -18.89 -11.44
N THR A 273 20.55 -19.30 -10.19
CA THR A 273 21.46 -18.88 -9.13
C THR A 273 22.89 -19.10 -9.66
N PRO A 274 23.78 -18.09 -9.66
CA PRO A 274 25.17 -18.36 -10.00
C PRO A 274 25.70 -19.40 -9.01
N PRO A 275 26.45 -20.43 -9.46
CA PRO A 275 27.00 -21.39 -8.53
C PRO A 275 27.90 -20.65 -7.54
N LEU A 276 27.73 -20.96 -6.25
CA LEU A 276 28.65 -20.51 -5.21
C LEU A 276 30.09 -20.86 -5.62
N PRO A 277 31.07 -19.95 -5.45
CA PRO A 277 32.45 -20.27 -5.74
C PRO A 277 32.87 -21.47 -4.87
N THR A 278 33.35 -22.52 -5.53
CA THR A 278 33.86 -23.71 -4.86
C THR A 278 35.05 -23.32 -3.99
N PRO A 279 35.07 -23.67 -2.69
CA PRO A 279 36.23 -23.37 -1.88
C PRO A 279 37.43 -24.18 -2.38
N LEU A 280 38.49 -23.48 -2.79
CA LEU A 280 39.79 -24.08 -3.04
C LEU A 280 40.32 -24.63 -1.72
N LEU A 281 40.31 -25.94 -1.56
CA LEU A 281 41.06 -26.62 -0.51
C LEU A 281 42.55 -26.50 -0.83
N SER A 282 43.22 -25.49 -0.26
CA SER A 282 44.68 -25.49 -0.14
C SER A 282 45.07 -26.18 1.16
N SER A 283 45.58 -27.40 1.06
CA SER A 283 46.43 -27.98 2.09
C SER A 283 47.75 -27.20 2.12
N GLU A 284 48.08 -26.58 3.24
CA GLU A 284 49.30 -26.85 4.02
C GLU A 284 49.48 -25.84 5.16
N SER A 285 50.14 -26.32 6.20
CA SER A 285 50.33 -25.77 7.52
C SER A 285 51.46 -24.73 7.58
N SER A 286 51.43 -23.89 8.62
CA SER A 286 52.56 -23.48 9.48
C SER A 286 52.64 -21.98 9.79
N SER A 287 52.35 -21.69 11.07
CA SER A 287 53.04 -20.79 12.02
C SER A 287 53.42 -19.32 11.69
N ARG A 288 53.15 -18.49 12.72
CA ARG A 288 53.78 -17.22 13.16
C ARG A 288 53.06 -15.89 12.85
N VAL A 289 52.51 -15.35 13.95
CA VAL A 289 52.45 -13.97 14.45
C VAL A 289 53.06 -12.86 13.57
N GLN A 290 52.25 -11.81 13.29
CA GLN A 290 52.62 -10.39 13.44
C GLN A 290 51.38 -9.46 13.32
N ASP A 291 51.35 -8.41 14.14
CA ASP A 291 50.34 -7.34 14.20
C ASP A 291 50.27 -6.48 12.92
N PHE A 292 49.06 -6.06 12.51
CA PHE A 292 48.77 -4.69 12.00
C PHE A 292 47.24 -4.46 11.79
N ARG A 293 46.72 -3.27 12.17
CA ARG A 293 45.38 -2.73 11.80
C ARG A 293 45.45 -2.05 10.40
N PRO A 294 44.42 -1.30 9.95
CA PRO A 294 43.12 -1.68 9.38
C PRO A 294 42.99 -1.21 7.90
N GLY A 295 42.00 -1.72 7.14
CA GLY A 295 41.60 -1.08 5.87
C GLY A 295 40.71 -1.89 4.94
N GLY A 296 39.61 -1.25 4.47
CA GLY A 296 38.88 -1.50 3.21
C GLY A 296 38.11 -2.83 3.09
N GLU A 297 36.91 -2.94 2.52
CA GLU A 297 36.14 -2.06 1.64
C GLU A 297 34.65 -2.36 1.84
N ALA A 298 33.84 -1.29 1.90
CA ALA A 298 32.40 -1.37 1.77
C ALA A 298 32.04 -1.47 0.28
N CYS A 299 31.18 -2.43 -0.07
CA CYS A 299 30.61 -2.53 -1.42
C CYS A 299 29.51 -1.47 -1.56
N GLY A 300 29.83 -0.36 -2.24
CA GLY A 300 28.89 0.71 -2.55
C GLY A 300 27.95 0.34 -3.70
N VAL A 301 26.65 0.53 -3.47
CA VAL A 301 25.62 0.58 -4.52
C VAL A 301 25.58 2.01 -5.04
N LEU A 302 25.89 2.19 -6.32
CA LEU A 302 25.88 3.47 -7.02
C LEU A 302 24.44 3.94 -7.27
N PHE A 303 24.06 5.07 -6.67
CA PHE A 303 22.93 5.88 -7.11
C PHE A 303 23.43 7.03 -7.98
N ALA A 304 22.84 7.20 -9.15
CA ALA A 304 23.12 8.32 -10.05
C ALA A 304 22.45 9.60 -9.51
N GLY A 305 23.23 10.45 -8.83
CA GLY A 305 22.81 11.79 -8.39
C GLY A 305 23.05 12.85 -9.48
N LYS A 306 22.02 13.63 -9.80
CA LYS A 306 22.15 14.87 -10.56
C LYS A 306 22.77 15.97 -9.68
N SER A 307 23.65 16.74 -10.31
CA SER A 307 24.52 17.81 -9.81
C SER A 307 23.85 18.89 -8.94
N ARG A 308 24.51 19.27 -7.84
CA ARG A 308 24.37 20.58 -7.16
C ARG A 308 25.62 21.44 -7.42
N PRO A 309 25.52 22.77 -7.60
CA PRO A 309 26.68 23.65 -7.59
C PRO A 309 27.07 24.11 -6.17
N ALA A 310 28.35 24.46 -6.05
CA ALA A 310 29.14 24.62 -4.84
C ALA A 310 28.84 25.89 -3.99
N VAL A 311 29.11 25.77 -2.70
CA VAL A 311 29.25 26.88 -1.73
C VAL A 311 30.74 27.02 -1.38
N PRO A 312 31.33 28.22 -1.36
CA PRO A 312 32.72 28.41 -0.95
C PRO A 312 32.88 28.55 0.57
N GLU A 313 33.96 27.99 1.09
CA GLU A 313 34.37 28.03 2.50
C GLU A 313 34.82 29.44 2.95
N CYS A 314 34.47 29.80 4.18
CA CYS A 314 35.00 30.95 4.92
C CYS A 314 36.38 30.62 5.54
N PRO A 315 37.22 31.64 5.84
CA PRO A 315 38.15 31.58 6.96
C PRO A 315 37.45 31.73 8.32
#